data_AF-A0A7Z1HRT7-F1
#
_entry.id   AF-A0A7Z1HRT7-F1
#
_cell.length_a   1.000
_cell.length_b   1.000
_cell.length_c   1.000
_cell.angle_alpha   90.00
_cell.angle_beta   90.00
_cell.angle_gamma   90.00
#
_symmetry.space_group_name_H-M   'P 1'
#
loop_
_entity.id
_entity.type
_entity.pdbx_description
1 polymer ?
#
loop_
_entity_poly.entity_id
_entity_poly.type
_entity_poly.pdbx_seq_one_letter_code
_entity_poly.pdbx_strand_id
1 'polypeptide(L)' 'MKTIAEQIGERLKTIRQNRGLSMGRLAKLCGWSGSSRIANYEAGTRSIGAEDAITLGQVLGISPAEL' A
#
# COMPACT_ATOMS: atom_id res chain seq x y z
N MET A 1 2.22 11.62 17.87
CA MET A 1 2.25 12.11 16.47
C MET A 1 2.56 10.93 15.57
N LYS A 2 1.82 10.75 14.48
CA LYS A 2 2.09 9.69 13.51
C LYS A 2 3.28 10.08 12.64
N THR A 3 4.16 9.13 12.36
CA THR A 3 5.23 9.26 11.38
C THR A 3 4.68 9.43 9.97
N ILE A 4 5.52 9.90 9.04
CA ILE A 4 5.16 9.99 7.63
C ILE A 4 4.78 8.60 7.07
N ALA A 5 5.51 7.56 7.46
CA ALA A 5 5.25 6.19 7.02
C ALA A 5 3.88 5.69 7.49
N GLU A 6 3.49 5.97 8.73
CA GLU A 6 2.15 5.62 9.24
C GLU A 6 1.04 6.37 8.49
N GLN A 7 1.22 7.65 8.18
CA GLN A 7 0.22 8.44 7.45
C GLN A 7 0.01 7.92 6.02
N ILE A 8 1.11 7.59 5.32
CA ILE A 8 1.07 6.96 3.99
C ILE A 8 0.44 5.57 4.07
N GLY A 9 0.79 4.79 5.10
CA GLY A 9 0.21 3.47 5.36
C GLY A 9 -1.31 3.50 5.53
N GLU A 10 -1.83 4.48 6.25
CA GLU A 10 -3.27 4.68 6.43
C GLU A 10 -3.98 5.08 5.13
N ARG A 11 -3.33 5.89 4.28
CA ARG A 11 -3.86 6.24 2.95
C ARG A 11 -3.93 5.02 2.06
N LEU A 12 -2.86 4.22 2.01
CA LEU A 12 -2.86 2.94 1.28
C LEU A 12 -3.99 2.02 1.76
N LYS A 13 -4.15 1.88 3.08
CA LYS A 13 -5.21 1.04 3.68
C LYS A 13 -6.60 1.52 3.27
N THR A 14 -6.84 2.83 3.33
CA THR A 14 -8.12 3.44 2.98
C THR A 14 -8.46 3.21 1.50
N ILE A 15 -7.50 3.45 0.61
CA ILE A 15 -7.67 3.23 -0.84
C ILE A 15 -7.95 1.75 -1.12
N ARG A 16 -7.18 0.84 -0.50
CA ARG A 16 -7.39 -0.61 -0.64
C ARG A 16 -8.80 -1.03 -0.20
N GLN A 17 -9.26 -0.53 0.95
CA GLN A 17 -10.58 -0.87 1.49
C GLN A 17 -11.71 -0.31 0.64
N ASN A 18 -11.58 0.92 0.12
CA ASN A 18 -12.56 1.52 -0.81
C ASN A 18 -12.68 0.72 -2.11
N ARG A 19 -11.62 -0.01 -2.51
CA ARG A 19 -11.62 -0.92 -3.65
C ARG A 19 -12.09 -2.34 -3.31
N GLY A 20 -12.49 -2.62 -2.07
CA GLY A 20 -12.92 -3.94 -1.61
C GLY A 20 -11.82 -5.01 -1.61
N LEU A 21 -10.55 -4.60 -1.61
CA LEU A 21 -9.42 -5.53 -1.69
C LEU A 21 -8.95 -5.94 -0.29
N SER A 22 -8.64 -7.23 -0.09
CA SER A 22 -7.88 -7.68 1.09
C SER A 22 -6.38 -7.42 0.90
N MET A 23 -5.60 -7.39 1.99
CA MET A 23 -4.13 -7.22 1.90
C MET A 23 -3.50 -8.30 1.02
N GLY A 24 -3.94 -9.55 1.16
CA GLY A 24 -3.46 -10.67 0.33
C GLY A 24 -3.86 -10.53 -1.13
N ARG A 25 -5.06 -9.99 -1.41
CA ARG A 25 -5.49 -9.73 -2.79
C ARG A 25 -4.66 -8.62 -3.43
N LEU A 26 -4.43 -7.52 -2.71
CA LEU A 26 -3.59 -6.43 -3.20
C LEU A 26 -2.16 -6.91 -3.45
N ALA A 27 -1.56 -7.64 -2.50
CA ALA A 27 -0.22 -8.21 -2.68
C ALA A 27 -0.13 -9.10 -3.92
N LYS A 28 -1.13 -9.96 -4.16
CA LYS A 28 -1.19 -10.81 -5.36
C LYS A 28 -1.28 -10.00 -6.65
N LEU A 29 -2.08 -8.92 -6.66
CA LEU A 29 -2.18 -8.02 -7.81
C LEU A 29 -0.86 -7.29 -8.10
N CYS A 30 -0.09 -6.95 -7.06
CA CYS A 30 1.26 -6.39 -7.18
C CYS A 30 2.34 -7.43 -7.54
N GLY A 31 1.98 -8.71 -7.71
CA GLY A 31 2.95 -9.79 -7.97
C GLY A 31 3.83 -10.15 -6.76
N TRP A 32 3.40 -9.82 -5.54
CA TRP A 32 4.18 -10.07 -4.32
C TRP A 32 3.76 -11.35 -3.60
N SER A 33 4.75 -12.02 -3.03
CA SER A 33 4.54 -13.22 -2.20
C SER A 33 3.99 -12.82 -0.82
N GLY A 34 2.69 -13.02 -0.63
CA GLY A 34 2.02 -12.90 0.67
C GLY A 34 1.64 -11.47 1.07
N SER A 35 0.76 -11.36 2.07
CA SER A 35 0.19 -10.08 2.54
C SER A 35 1.14 -9.26 3.43
N SER A 36 2.27 -9.82 3.86
CA SER A 36 3.16 -9.19 4.84
C SER A 36 3.71 -7.85 4.38
N ARG A 37 4.01 -7.68 3.09
CA ARG A 37 4.50 -6.41 2.57
C ARG A 37 3.47 -5.29 2.72
N ILE A 38 2.22 -5.56 2.33
CA ILE A 38 1.10 -4.63 2.52
C ILE A 38 0.86 -4.35 4.00
N ALA A 39 0.88 -5.37 4.85
CA ALA A 39 0.70 -5.21 6.28
C ALA A 39 1.76 -4.28 6.90
N ASN A 40 3.04 -4.42 6.50
CA ASN A 40 4.11 -3.54 6.98
C ASN A 40 3.94 -2.09 6.49
N TYR A 41 3.48 -1.90 5.26
CA TYR A 41 3.18 -0.57 4.73
C TYR A 41 2.00 0.07 5.46
N GLU A 42 0.89 -0.65 5.63
CA GLU A 42 -0.29 -0.13 6.34
C GLU A 42 -0.06 0.12 7.82
N ALA A 43 0.88 -0.60 8.45
CA ALA A 43 1.29 -0.37 9.83
C ALA A 43 2.34 0.74 9.98
N GLY A 44 2.90 1.25 8.88
CA GLY A 44 4.00 2.22 8.90
C GLY A 44 5.33 1.67 9.42
N THR A 45 5.43 0.34 9.66
CA THR A 45 6.67 -0.32 10.12
C THR A 45 7.73 -0.34 9.02
N ARG A 46 7.32 -0.15 7.77
CA ARG A 46 8.20 0.00 6.62
C ARG A 46 7.70 1.13 5.73
N SER A 47 8.60 2.02 5.30
CA SER A 47 8.30 3.03 4.29
C SER A 47 8.08 2.40 2.92
N ILE A 48 7.15 2.96 2.15
CA ILE A 48 6.93 2.58 0.75
C ILE A 48 8.03 3.20 -0.10
N GLY A 49 8.83 2.37 -0.77
CA GLY A 49 9.84 2.82 -1.73
C GLY A 49 9.21 3.30 -3.05
N ALA A 50 9.95 4.06 -3.85
CA ALA A 50 9.45 4.61 -5.10
C ALA A 50 8.93 3.53 -6.07
N GLU A 51 9.64 2.41 -6.22
CA GLU A 51 9.23 1.31 -7.10
C GLU A 51 7.93 0.64 -6.65
N ASP A 52 7.78 0.42 -5.33
CA ASP A 52 6.56 -0.14 -4.76
C ASP A 52 5.40 0.86 -4.87
N ALA A 53 5.65 2.17 -4.71
CA ALA A 53 4.63 3.20 -4.91
C ALA A 53 4.14 3.25 -6.36
N ILE A 54 5.04 3.07 -7.34
CA ILE A 54 4.69 2.96 -8.77
C ILE A 54 3.82 1.72 -9.00
N THR A 55 4.23 0.56 -8.47
CA THR A 55 3.48 -0.69 -8.61
C THR A 55 2.09 -0.60 -7.99
N LEU A 56 2.00 -0.06 -6.77
CA LEU A 56 0.74 0.18 -6.08
C LEU A 56 -0.15 1.16 -6.85
N GLY A 57 0.42 2.23 -7.38
CA GLY A 57 -0.29 3.21 -8.20
C GLY A 57 -0.93 2.57 -9.43
N GLN A 58 -0.16 1.77 -10.18
CA GLN A 58 -0.66 1.03 -11.35
C GLN A 58 -1.80 0.07 -11.00
N VAL A 59 -1.65 -0.70 -9.91
CA VAL A 59 -2.65 -1.70 -9.48
C VAL A 59 -3.92 -1.05 -8.93
N LEU A 60 -3.78 0.05 -8.18
CA LEU A 60 -4.89 0.77 -7.55
C LEU A 60 -5.52 1.82 -8.47
N GLY A 61 -4.91 2.11 -9.62
CA GLY A 61 -5.36 3.13 -10.55
C GLY A 61 -5.25 4.55 -9.98
N ILE A 62 -4.13 4.85 -9.31
CA ILE A 62 -3.80 6.16 -8.72
C ILE A 62 -2.37 6.56 -9.09
N SER A 63 -2.05 7.84 -8.98
CA SER A 63 -0.66 8.32 -9.06
C SER A 63 0.13 7.93 -7.80
N PRO A 64 1.43 7.62 -7.89
CA PRO A 64 2.26 7.31 -6.72
C PRO A 64 2.31 8.44 -5.68
N ALA A 65 2.09 9.69 -6.09
CA ALA A 65 2.01 10.84 -5.19
C ALA A 65 0.71 10.89 -4.36
N GLU A 66 -0.30 10.12 -4.74
CA GLU A 66 -1.56 9.99 -4.00
C GLU A 66 -1.48 9.00 -2.84
N LEU A 67 -0.37 8.28 -2.70
CA LEU A 67 -0.03 7.47 -1.52
C LEU A 67 0.47 8.35 -0.37
#